data_AF-A0A1M6E4B6-F1
#
_entry.id   AF-A0A1M6E4B6-F1
#
_cell.length_a   1.000
_cell.length_b   1.000
_cell.length_c   1.000
_cell.angle_alpha   90.00
_cell.angle_beta   90.00
_cell.angle_gamma   90.00
#
_symmetry.space_group_name_H-M   'P 1'
#
loop_
_entity.id
_entity.type
_entity.pdbx_description
1 polymer ?
#
loop_
_entity_poly.entity_id
_entity_poly.type
_entity_poly.pdbx_seq_one_letter_code
_entity_poly.pdbx_strand_id
1 'polypeptide(L)'
;MRRWIAAAAVGLAAVITSVVPTTATALPLAPAPVAPVTGIPTPCASTVPFPEGATIAELQAGITEHFGFALTGSQWTEERRASIKILWQTLDAMDCTTYRTDLQAKVGGNVGLNAASISGYAWGDWSLTKGGYVTFDFSKFQKALDSGDEGRLTRLVAHELAHVLNSDRYEEPAYWQAFKTLYAQEGSFSSYAGSSVTETFADVVGYYVGRCALENPYDTGKFGAYYDFAKTQVFGGKEFGPAPGQEINCTVPSADAEVPQPGAEPAAAWLEGLAGE
;
A
#
# COMPACT_ATOMS: atom_id res chain seq x y z
N MET A 1 48.95 -55.03 -44.88
CA MET A 1 50.20 -54.42 -44.39
C MET A 1 50.40 -53.08 -45.07
N ARG A 2 50.57 -52.01 -44.27
CA ARG A 2 51.14 -50.69 -44.63
C ARG A 2 50.40 -49.85 -45.69
N ARG A 3 50.41 -48.52 -45.71
CA ARG A 3 50.64 -47.43 -44.75
C ARG A 3 50.39 -46.14 -45.59
N TRP A 4 49.62 -45.18 -45.06
CA TRP A 4 49.91 -43.73 -45.04
C TRP A 4 49.61 -42.80 -46.26
N ILE A 5 48.96 -41.66 -45.90
CA ILE A 5 49.14 -40.25 -46.32
C ILE A 5 48.43 -39.69 -47.58
N ALA A 6 47.36 -38.93 -47.27
CA ALA A 6 47.11 -37.50 -47.52
C ALA A 6 46.87 -36.86 -48.91
N ALA A 7 45.96 -35.87 -48.83
CA ALA A 7 45.78 -34.65 -49.63
C ALA A 7 45.22 -34.80 -51.07
N ALA A 8 44.45 -33.89 -51.64
CA ALA A 8 43.59 -32.77 -51.23
C ALA A 8 42.96 -32.23 -52.54
N ALA A 9 41.69 -31.79 -52.54
CA ALA A 9 41.09 -30.85 -53.51
C ALA A 9 39.65 -30.54 -53.03
N VAL A 10 39.42 -29.51 -52.22
CA VAL A 10 39.09 -28.13 -52.64
C VAL A 10 37.90 -28.08 -53.60
N GLY A 11 36.73 -27.78 -53.05
CA GLY A 11 35.56 -27.27 -53.76
C GLY A 11 34.91 -26.16 -52.94
N LEU A 12 35.03 -24.93 -53.41
CA LEU A 12 34.45 -23.72 -52.81
C LEU A 12 32.93 -23.80 -52.72
N ALA A 13 32.38 -23.41 -51.56
CA ALA A 13 31.07 -22.78 -51.49
C ALA A 13 31.17 -21.58 -50.55
N ALA A 14 31.39 -20.39 -51.13
CA ALA A 14 31.28 -19.14 -50.40
C ALA A 14 29.80 -18.89 -50.11
N VAL A 15 29.37 -19.15 -48.88
CA VAL A 15 28.06 -18.69 -48.38
C VAL A 15 28.24 -17.23 -47.99
N ILE A 16 27.70 -16.33 -48.82
CA ILE A 16 27.49 -14.93 -48.45
C ILE A 16 26.36 -14.93 -47.43
N THR A 17 26.70 -14.98 -46.14
CA THR A 17 25.74 -14.68 -45.08
C THR A 17 25.50 -13.17 -45.09
N SER A 18 24.36 -12.77 -45.64
CA SER A 18 23.83 -11.43 -45.45
C SER A 18 23.60 -11.20 -43.95
N VAL A 19 24.52 -10.48 -43.31
CA VAL A 19 24.35 -10.00 -41.95
C VAL A 19 23.29 -8.90 -42.00
N VAL A 20 22.03 -9.26 -41.78
CA VAL A 20 20.98 -8.27 -41.51
C VAL A 20 21.32 -7.71 -40.12
N PRO A 21 21.59 -6.41 -39.96
CA PRO A 21 21.73 -5.83 -38.64
C PRO A 21 20.33 -5.88 -38.00
N THR A 22 20.13 -6.83 -37.10
CA THR A 22 19.02 -6.78 -36.16
C THR A 22 19.30 -5.62 -35.22
N THR A 23 18.78 -4.44 -35.55
CA THR A 23 18.66 -3.37 -34.57
C THR A 23 17.73 -3.86 -33.48
N ALA A 24 18.30 -4.36 -32.39
CA ALA A 24 17.56 -4.62 -31.17
C ALA A 24 17.04 -3.26 -30.69
N THR A 25 15.76 -2.98 -30.95
CA THR A 25 15.07 -1.88 -30.31
C THR A 25 15.08 -2.22 -28.82
N ALA A 26 15.89 -1.50 -28.04
CA ALA A 26 15.84 -1.61 -26.59
C ALA A 26 14.39 -1.33 -26.17
N LEU A 27 13.75 -2.32 -25.54
CA LEU A 27 12.47 -2.11 -24.89
C LEU A 27 12.63 -0.92 -23.93
N PRO A 28 11.61 -0.05 -23.81
CA PRO A 28 11.65 1.00 -22.80
C PRO A 28 11.97 0.34 -21.46
N LEU A 29 13.02 0.83 -20.80
CA LEU A 29 13.42 0.35 -19.48
C LEU A 29 12.16 0.37 -18.61
N ALA A 30 11.78 -0.78 -18.08
CA ALA A 30 10.72 -0.85 -17.09
C ALA A 30 11.06 0.15 -15.98
N PRO A 31 10.10 0.95 -15.49
CA PRO A 31 10.35 1.86 -14.39
C PRO A 31 10.99 1.08 -13.24
N ALA A 32 11.99 1.69 -12.60
CA ALA A 32 12.67 1.07 -11.47
C ALA A 32 11.62 0.63 -10.43
N PRO A 33 11.67 -0.63 -9.94
CA PRO A 33 10.72 -1.09 -8.95
C PRO A 33 10.79 -0.18 -7.73
N VAL A 34 9.66 0.38 -7.36
CA VAL A 34 9.53 1.17 -6.14
C VAL A 34 9.70 0.23 -4.96
N ALA A 35 10.51 0.62 -3.97
CA ALA A 35 10.63 -0.14 -2.73
C ALA A 35 9.23 -0.31 -2.11
N PRO A 36 8.77 -1.54 -1.86
CA PRO A 36 7.43 -1.75 -1.33
C PRO A 36 7.31 -1.12 0.05
N VAL A 37 6.20 -0.44 0.27
CA VAL A 37 5.78 0.00 1.61
C VAL A 37 4.90 -1.10 2.17
N THR A 38 5.15 -1.54 3.41
CA THR A 38 4.35 -2.64 3.96
C THR A 38 2.87 -2.30 3.90
N GLY A 39 2.07 -3.22 3.36
CA GLY A 39 0.64 -2.97 3.15
C GLY A 39 0.25 -2.47 1.76
N ILE A 40 1.18 -1.95 0.95
CA ILE A 40 0.93 -1.28 -0.34
C ILE A 40 1.73 -1.97 -1.46
N PRO A 41 1.12 -2.81 -2.31
CA PRO A 41 1.80 -3.49 -3.42
C PRO A 41 2.37 -2.56 -4.49
N THR A 42 1.69 -1.45 -4.79
CA THR A 42 2.08 -0.54 -5.87
C THR A 42 2.14 0.91 -5.36
N PRO A 43 3.05 1.22 -4.43
CA PRO A 43 3.15 2.56 -3.85
C PRO A 43 3.56 3.58 -4.91
N CYS A 44 3.36 4.87 -4.61
CA CYS A 44 4.06 5.93 -5.33
C CYS A 44 5.57 5.75 -5.17
N ALA A 45 6.34 6.14 -6.19
CA ALA A 45 7.80 6.18 -6.07
C ALA A 45 8.20 7.06 -4.88
N SER A 46 9.00 6.51 -3.98
CA SER A 46 9.45 7.24 -2.79
C SER A 46 10.24 8.48 -3.18
N THR A 47 9.84 9.64 -2.64
CA THR A 47 10.57 10.90 -2.84
C THR A 47 11.26 11.35 -1.56
N VAL A 48 10.74 10.91 -0.41
CA VAL A 48 11.28 11.18 0.93
C VAL A 48 11.42 9.85 1.69
N PRO A 49 12.48 9.06 1.42
CA PRO A 49 12.67 7.79 2.09
C PRO A 49 12.80 7.96 3.61
N PHE A 50 12.35 6.96 4.37
CA PHE A 50 12.43 7.01 5.84
C PHE A 50 13.90 7.09 6.31
N PRO A 51 14.29 8.10 7.10
CA PRO A 51 15.67 8.28 7.51
C PRO A 51 15.97 7.41 8.75
N GLU A 52 16.44 6.18 8.53
CA GLU A 52 16.65 5.16 9.58
C GLU A 52 17.46 5.64 10.81
N GLY A 53 18.47 6.49 10.58
CA GLY A 53 19.35 7.01 11.62
C GLY A 53 18.89 8.31 12.29
N ALA A 54 17.77 8.91 11.87
CA ALA A 54 17.28 10.17 12.42
C ALA A 54 16.75 9.98 13.85
N THR A 55 16.99 10.96 14.71
CA THR A 55 16.36 11.07 16.04
C THR A 55 14.85 11.29 15.92
N ILE A 56 14.08 11.00 16.98
CA ILE A 56 12.63 11.30 16.98
C ILE A 56 12.32 12.77 16.66
N ALA A 57 13.14 13.70 17.15
CA ALA A 57 12.95 15.12 16.86
C ALA A 57 13.13 15.44 15.37
N GLU A 58 14.11 14.83 14.72
CA GLU A 58 14.33 14.95 13.27
C GLU A 58 13.20 14.28 12.47
N LEU A 59 12.71 13.11 12.92
CA LEU A 59 11.54 12.47 12.29
C LEU A 59 10.29 13.36 12.38
N GLN A 60 10.05 13.97 13.54
CA GLN A 60 8.95 14.91 13.72
C GLN A 60 9.08 16.14 12.82
N ALA A 61 10.28 16.72 12.75
CA ALA A 61 10.57 17.85 11.88
C ALA A 61 10.37 17.48 10.41
N GLY A 62 10.88 16.32 9.97
CA GLY A 62 10.74 15.83 8.60
C GLY A 62 9.29 15.57 8.20
N ILE A 63 8.45 15.03 9.08
CA ILE A 63 7.01 14.88 8.79
C ILE A 63 6.37 16.26 8.60
N THR A 64 6.74 17.24 9.42
CA THR A 64 6.21 18.60 9.30
C THR A 64 6.68 19.25 8.00
N GLU A 65 7.97 19.11 7.66
CA GLU A 65 8.60 19.71 6.48
C GLU A 65 8.09 19.10 5.17
N HIS A 66 8.07 17.77 5.07
CA HIS A 66 7.77 17.08 3.82
C HIS A 66 6.27 16.83 3.63
N PHE A 67 5.53 16.63 4.72
CA PHE A 67 4.11 16.27 4.65
C PHE A 67 3.18 17.38 5.17
N GLY A 68 3.70 18.45 5.78
CA GLY A 68 2.91 19.61 6.18
C GLY A 68 2.00 19.38 7.39
N PHE A 69 2.24 18.35 8.19
CA PHE A 69 1.43 18.08 9.39
C PHE A 69 2.06 18.63 10.66
N ALA A 70 1.29 19.40 11.44
CA ALA A 70 1.71 19.79 12.78
C ALA A 70 1.64 18.61 13.75
N LEU A 71 2.66 18.40 14.57
CA LEU A 71 2.74 17.21 15.44
C LEU A 71 2.54 17.54 16.92
N THR A 72 1.86 16.62 17.62
CA THR A 72 1.64 16.69 19.06
C THR A 72 1.46 15.30 19.66
N GLY A 73 1.42 15.20 20.98
CA GLY A 73 1.19 13.94 21.70
C GLY A 73 2.48 13.38 22.29
N SER A 74 2.34 12.46 23.23
CA SER A 74 3.46 11.95 24.04
C SER A 74 4.08 10.67 23.49
N GLN A 75 3.53 10.07 22.44
CA GLN A 75 3.99 8.79 21.91
C GLN A 75 5.01 8.92 20.76
N TRP A 76 5.48 10.14 20.47
CA TRP A 76 6.67 10.32 19.64
C TRP A 76 7.92 9.94 20.45
N THR A 77 8.25 8.65 20.45
CA THR A 77 9.37 8.09 21.23
C THR A 77 10.11 7.03 20.42
N GLU A 78 11.34 6.70 20.84
CA GLU A 78 12.14 5.64 20.23
C GLU A 78 11.46 4.26 20.28
N GLU A 79 10.75 3.98 21.38
CA GLU A 79 9.95 2.75 21.52
C GLU A 79 8.88 2.64 20.41
N ARG A 80 8.41 3.76 19.86
CA ARG A 80 7.38 3.81 18.82
C ARG A 80 7.92 4.04 17.41
N ARG A 81 9.24 3.96 17.21
CA ARG A 81 9.90 4.21 15.92
C ARG A 81 9.30 3.41 14.77
N ALA A 82 8.97 2.13 14.98
CA ALA A 82 8.35 1.30 13.95
C ALA A 82 6.96 1.82 13.52
N SER A 83 6.14 2.27 14.47
CA SER A 83 4.84 2.91 14.16
C SER A 83 5.01 4.22 13.40
N ILE A 84 6.00 5.04 13.79
CA ILE A 84 6.35 6.29 13.10
C ILE A 84 6.80 5.99 11.65
N LYS A 85 7.58 4.92 11.46
CA LYS A 85 8.03 4.47 10.13
C LYS A 85 6.85 4.10 9.23
N ILE A 86 5.87 3.33 9.73
CA ILE A 86 4.66 2.99 8.96
C ILE A 86 3.90 4.25 8.56
N LEU A 87 3.71 5.20 9.49
CA LEU A 87 3.06 6.47 9.19
C LEU A 87 3.81 7.22 8.08
N TRP A 88 5.12 7.40 8.23
CA TRP A 88 5.97 8.09 7.25
C TRP A 88 5.87 7.45 5.86
N GLN A 89 6.08 6.14 5.79
CA GLN A 89 6.09 5.42 4.53
C GLN A 89 4.71 5.41 3.87
N THR A 90 3.63 5.35 4.65
CA THR A 90 2.26 5.45 4.11
C THR A 90 2.01 6.83 3.51
N LEU A 91 2.46 7.91 4.16
CA LEU A 91 2.34 9.28 3.65
C LEU A 91 3.10 9.47 2.33
N ASP A 92 4.36 9.03 2.27
CA ASP A 92 5.20 9.08 1.07
C ASP A 92 4.62 8.19 -0.06
N ALA A 93 4.08 7.02 0.27
CA ALA A 93 3.50 6.10 -0.70
C ALA A 93 2.24 6.63 -1.41
N MET A 94 1.60 7.68 -0.87
CA MET A 94 0.45 8.35 -1.50
C MET A 94 0.82 9.67 -2.18
N ASP A 95 2.08 10.11 -2.10
CA ASP A 95 2.50 11.48 -2.42
C ASP A 95 2.44 11.83 -3.92
N CYS A 96 2.43 10.83 -4.81
CA CYS A 96 2.21 11.06 -6.24
C CYS A 96 0.75 11.38 -6.61
N THR A 97 -0.13 11.57 -5.62
CA THR A 97 -1.55 11.93 -5.78
C THR A 97 -1.85 13.27 -5.12
N THR A 98 -2.99 13.87 -5.41
CA THR A 98 -3.45 15.10 -4.74
C THR A 98 -4.06 14.86 -3.37
N TYR A 99 -4.15 13.61 -2.91
CA TYR A 99 -4.88 13.23 -1.70
C TYR A 99 -4.52 14.09 -0.47
N ARG A 100 -3.22 14.27 -0.21
CA ARG A 100 -2.74 15.07 0.92
C ARG A 100 -3.04 16.56 0.76
N THR A 101 -2.83 17.12 -0.43
CA THR A 101 -3.09 18.55 -0.66
C THR A 101 -4.59 18.84 -0.60
N ASP A 102 -5.42 17.93 -1.11
CA ASP A 102 -6.88 18.04 -1.09
C ASP A 102 -7.41 17.98 0.34
N LEU A 103 -6.99 17.00 1.16
CA LEU A 103 -7.45 16.90 2.55
C LEU A 103 -6.99 18.09 3.41
N GLN A 104 -5.78 18.61 3.18
CA GLN A 104 -5.31 19.80 3.89
C GLN A 104 -6.13 21.04 3.49
N ALA A 105 -6.48 21.17 2.20
CA ALA A 105 -7.29 22.28 1.72
C ALA A 105 -8.70 22.31 2.36
N LYS A 106 -9.32 21.14 2.62
CA LYS A 106 -10.66 21.05 3.25
C LYS A 106 -10.77 21.67 4.63
N VAL A 107 -9.64 21.83 5.31
CA VAL A 107 -9.55 22.28 6.70
C VAL A 107 -8.59 23.46 6.84
N GLY A 108 -8.40 24.23 5.77
CA GLY A 108 -7.62 25.46 5.76
C GLY A 108 -6.13 25.25 6.05
N GLY A 109 -5.57 24.08 5.72
CA GLY A 109 -4.16 23.74 5.89
C GLY A 109 -3.75 23.35 7.32
N ASN A 110 -4.70 23.26 8.26
CA ASN A 110 -4.39 23.07 9.68
C ASN A 110 -4.76 21.66 10.18
N VAL A 111 -4.28 20.61 9.52
CA VAL A 111 -4.35 19.24 10.07
C VAL A 111 -3.09 18.94 10.84
N GLY A 112 -3.26 18.50 12.07
CA GLY A 112 -2.16 17.91 12.81
C GLY A 112 -2.26 16.39 12.95
N LEU A 113 -1.15 15.77 13.32
CA LEU A 113 -1.09 14.38 13.75
C LEU A 113 -0.78 14.33 15.25
N ASN A 114 -1.61 13.60 16.00
CA ASN A 114 -1.49 13.44 17.44
C ASN A 114 -1.11 11.99 17.76
N ALA A 115 0.09 11.75 18.31
CA ALA A 115 0.49 10.42 18.77
C ALA A 115 0.16 10.27 20.26
N ALA A 116 -1.01 9.71 20.58
CA ALA A 116 -1.55 9.66 21.94
C ALA A 116 -2.39 8.40 22.19
N SER A 117 -2.52 8.02 23.46
CA SER A 117 -3.38 6.91 23.84
C SER A 117 -4.85 7.25 23.66
N ILE A 118 -5.60 6.35 23.02
CA ILE A 118 -7.04 6.48 22.80
C ILE A 118 -7.76 5.50 23.74
N SER A 119 -8.78 5.95 24.46
CA SER A 119 -9.60 5.07 25.30
C SER A 119 -10.44 4.11 24.44
N GLY A 120 -10.66 2.88 24.93
CA GLY A 120 -11.55 1.92 24.25
C GLY A 120 -10.89 1.18 23.08
N TYR A 121 -11.70 0.77 22.09
CA TYR A 121 -11.25 -0.13 21.03
C TYR A 121 -10.62 0.56 19.83
N ALA A 122 -10.77 1.89 19.66
CA ALA A 122 -10.27 2.63 18.50
C ALA A 122 -8.73 2.76 18.52
N TRP A 123 -8.11 2.70 17.35
CA TRP A 123 -6.64 2.78 17.17
C TRP A 123 -6.21 4.08 16.51
N GLY A 124 -7.15 4.75 15.83
CA GLY A 124 -7.05 6.12 15.41
C GLY A 124 -8.41 6.81 15.55
N ASP A 125 -8.40 8.13 15.42
CA ASP A 125 -9.59 8.93 15.25
C ASP A 125 -9.27 10.26 14.58
N TRP A 126 -10.24 10.84 13.89
CA TRP A 126 -10.20 12.24 13.46
C TRP A 126 -11.00 13.13 14.42
N SER A 127 -10.32 14.10 15.04
CA SER A 127 -10.91 15.19 15.81
C SER A 127 -11.68 14.79 17.10
N LEU A 128 -11.69 13.52 17.52
CA LEU A 128 -12.39 13.07 18.73
C LEU A 128 -11.50 13.20 19.96
N THR A 129 -10.25 12.71 19.88
CA THR A 129 -9.27 12.82 20.96
C THR A 129 -8.69 14.24 21.04
N LYS A 130 -8.47 14.89 19.89
CA LYS A 130 -8.01 16.27 19.81
C LYS A 130 -8.55 16.95 18.57
N GLY A 131 -9.30 18.04 18.75
CA GLY A 131 -9.93 18.79 17.65
C GLY A 131 -8.92 19.26 16.59
N GLY A 132 -9.18 18.96 15.32
CA GLY A 132 -8.29 19.31 14.19
C GLY A 132 -7.08 18.40 14.01
N TYR A 133 -7.01 17.28 14.74
CA TYR A 133 -5.92 16.31 14.64
C TYR A 133 -6.43 14.92 14.28
N VAL A 134 -5.68 14.23 13.42
CA VAL A 134 -5.77 12.78 13.34
C VAL A 134 -4.94 12.21 14.48
N THR A 135 -5.57 11.48 15.37
CA THR A 135 -4.89 10.81 16.47
C THR A 135 -4.57 9.38 16.07
N PHE A 136 -3.33 8.95 16.30
CA PHE A 136 -2.92 7.54 16.21
C PHE A 136 -2.42 7.07 17.57
N ASP A 137 -2.93 5.94 18.03
CA ASP A 137 -2.43 5.28 19.24
C ASP A 137 -1.30 4.30 18.87
N PHE A 138 -0.07 4.80 18.82
CA PHE A 138 1.12 4.00 18.53
C PHE A 138 1.35 2.88 19.55
N SER A 139 0.85 3.00 20.77
CA SER A 139 0.90 1.88 21.72
C SER A 139 0.03 0.70 21.29
N LYS A 140 -1.09 0.97 20.61
CA LYS A 140 -1.92 -0.08 20.00
C LYS A 140 -1.33 -0.56 18.68
N PHE A 141 -0.73 0.32 17.88
CA PHE A 141 -0.03 -0.08 16.65
C PHE A 141 1.00 -1.18 16.92
N GLN A 142 1.75 -1.06 18.02
CA GLN A 142 2.71 -2.09 18.43
C GLN A 142 2.09 -3.49 18.48
N LYS A 143 0.83 -3.63 18.91
CA LYS A 143 0.15 -4.93 18.97
C LYS A 143 -0.08 -5.54 17.57
N ALA A 144 -0.30 -4.73 16.54
CA ALA A 144 -0.42 -5.22 15.17
C ALA A 144 0.95 -5.52 14.56
N LEU A 145 1.99 -4.75 14.92
CA LEU A 145 3.37 -5.06 14.55
C LEU A 145 3.79 -6.41 15.13
N ASP A 146 3.49 -6.65 16.41
CA ASP A 146 3.77 -7.91 17.09
C ASP A 146 3.02 -9.11 16.47
N SER A 147 1.89 -8.87 15.82
CA SER A 147 1.11 -9.90 15.10
C SER A 147 1.42 -9.98 13.60
N GLY A 148 2.39 -9.20 13.09
CA GLY A 148 2.75 -9.16 11.68
C GLY A 148 1.68 -8.56 10.75
N ASP A 149 0.72 -7.81 11.29
CA ASP A 149 -0.39 -7.21 10.54
C ASP A 149 -0.10 -5.73 10.24
N GLU A 150 1.02 -5.47 9.57
CA GLU A 150 1.43 -4.11 9.18
C GLU A 150 0.46 -3.52 8.14
N GLY A 151 -0.15 -4.35 7.30
CA GLY A 151 -1.15 -3.93 6.31
C GLY A 151 -2.35 -3.24 6.93
N ARG A 152 -2.82 -3.72 8.09
CA ARG A 152 -3.87 -3.04 8.88
C ARG A 152 -3.47 -1.64 9.30
N LEU A 153 -2.21 -1.41 9.68
CA LEU A 153 -1.74 -0.09 10.12
C LEU A 153 -1.70 0.90 8.96
N THR A 154 -1.24 0.47 7.79
CA THR A 154 -1.30 1.25 6.55
C THR A 154 -2.75 1.60 6.19
N ARG A 155 -3.66 0.62 6.22
CA ARG A 155 -5.10 0.85 6.00
C ARG A 155 -5.66 1.84 7.02
N LEU A 156 -5.26 1.74 8.28
CA LEU A 156 -5.71 2.64 9.34
C LEU A 156 -5.24 4.08 9.11
N VAL A 157 -3.96 4.28 8.74
CA VAL A 157 -3.44 5.62 8.44
C VAL A 157 -4.23 6.27 7.30
N ALA A 158 -4.45 5.54 6.20
CA ALA A 158 -5.22 6.04 5.07
C ALA A 158 -6.71 6.28 5.43
N HIS A 159 -7.31 5.40 6.23
CA HIS A 159 -8.68 5.51 6.73
C HIS A 159 -8.89 6.78 7.56
N GLU A 160 -8.04 7.04 8.55
CA GLU A 160 -8.22 8.23 9.41
C GLU A 160 -8.02 9.53 8.64
N LEU A 161 -7.08 9.54 7.68
CA LEU A 161 -6.91 10.69 6.77
C LEU A 161 -8.13 10.88 5.86
N ALA A 162 -8.87 9.82 5.55
CA ALA A 162 -10.08 9.93 4.72
C ALA A 162 -11.20 10.65 5.47
N HIS A 163 -11.26 10.54 6.80
CA HIS A 163 -12.16 11.36 7.62
C HIS A 163 -11.83 12.85 7.54
N VAL A 164 -10.54 13.20 7.39
CA VAL A 164 -10.13 14.58 7.12
C VAL A 164 -10.60 15.03 5.74
N LEU A 165 -10.36 14.22 4.71
CA LEU A 165 -10.82 14.53 3.35
C LEU A 165 -12.34 14.72 3.32
N ASN A 166 -13.07 13.94 4.12
CA ASN A 166 -14.53 14.01 4.25
C ASN A 166 -15.04 15.00 5.31
N SER A 167 -14.20 15.91 5.79
CA SER A 167 -14.59 16.92 6.78
C SER A 167 -15.58 17.95 6.23
N ASP A 168 -15.53 18.24 4.93
CA ASP A 168 -16.41 19.16 4.22
C ASP A 168 -17.77 18.56 3.83
N ARG A 169 -18.06 17.30 4.23
CA ARG A 169 -19.30 16.57 3.86
C ARG A 169 -20.60 17.33 4.13
N TYR A 170 -20.61 18.22 5.11
CA TYR A 170 -21.78 19.03 5.46
C TYR A 170 -22.10 20.11 4.42
N GLU A 171 -21.13 20.47 3.59
CA GLU A 171 -21.29 21.38 2.45
C GLU A 171 -21.86 20.66 1.21
N GLU A 172 -22.08 19.34 1.31
CA GLU A 172 -22.60 18.50 0.23
C GLU A 172 -21.79 18.62 -1.09
N PRO A 173 -20.46 18.46 -1.05
CA PRO A 173 -19.65 18.52 -2.27
C PRO A 173 -19.99 17.36 -3.23
N ALA A 174 -19.71 17.55 -4.52
CA ALA A 174 -20.11 16.61 -5.58
C ALA A 174 -19.60 15.17 -5.33
N TYR A 175 -18.34 15.01 -4.88
CA TYR A 175 -17.78 13.69 -4.57
C TYR A 175 -18.54 13.00 -3.44
N TRP A 176 -19.00 13.75 -2.44
CA TRP A 176 -19.74 13.21 -1.30
C TRP A 176 -21.16 12.83 -1.68
N GLN A 177 -21.83 13.64 -2.50
CA GLN A 177 -23.13 13.29 -3.05
C GLN A 177 -23.04 12.00 -3.89
N ALA A 178 -22.03 11.90 -4.76
CA ALA A 178 -21.78 10.69 -5.53
C ALA A 178 -21.53 9.47 -4.63
N PHE A 179 -20.74 9.64 -3.56
CA PHE A 179 -20.50 8.56 -2.60
C PHE A 179 -21.77 8.12 -1.87
N LYS A 180 -22.63 9.03 -1.45
CA LYS A 180 -23.92 8.67 -0.81
C LYS A 180 -24.83 7.88 -1.76
N THR A 181 -24.87 8.27 -3.04
CA THR A 181 -25.62 7.51 -4.05
C THR A 181 -25.04 6.11 -4.23
N LEU A 182 -23.71 6.00 -4.32
CA LEU A 182 -23.01 4.72 -4.41
C LEU A 182 -23.29 3.85 -3.18
N TYR A 183 -23.22 4.43 -1.99
CA TYR A 183 -23.53 3.74 -0.74
C TYR A 183 -24.95 3.18 -0.70
N ALA A 184 -25.92 3.95 -1.19
CA ALA A 184 -27.31 3.50 -1.27
C ALA A 184 -27.50 2.32 -2.25
N GLN A 185 -26.61 2.16 -3.23
CA GLN A 185 -26.65 1.09 -4.23
C GLN A 185 -25.89 -0.17 -3.77
N GLU A 186 -24.68 0.00 -3.25
CA GLU A 186 -23.76 -1.09 -2.90
C GLU A 186 -23.92 -1.58 -1.45
N GLY A 187 -24.43 -0.72 -0.57
CA GLY A 187 -24.57 -1.00 0.85
C GLY A 187 -23.23 -1.04 1.60
N SER A 188 -23.19 -1.79 2.70
CA SER A 188 -22.01 -1.87 3.58
C SER A 188 -20.82 -2.52 2.87
N PHE A 189 -19.65 -1.91 3.00
CA PHE A 189 -18.39 -2.36 2.40
C PHE A 189 -17.62 -3.35 3.29
N SER A 190 -17.65 -3.14 4.61
CA SER A 190 -16.94 -3.96 5.59
C SER A 190 -17.81 -4.12 6.85
N SER A 191 -17.54 -5.17 7.63
CA SER A 191 -18.16 -5.36 8.95
C SER A 191 -17.83 -4.21 9.92
N TYR A 192 -16.63 -3.62 9.81
CA TYR A 192 -16.15 -2.53 10.65
C TYR A 192 -16.93 -1.23 10.41
N ALA A 193 -17.20 -0.89 9.14
CA ALA A 193 -17.95 0.32 8.79
C ALA A 193 -19.44 0.25 9.20
N GLY A 194 -19.98 -0.96 9.33
CA GLY A 194 -21.38 -1.19 9.67
C GLY A 194 -22.32 -0.43 8.72
N SER A 195 -23.25 0.34 9.29
CA SER A 195 -24.21 1.17 8.53
C SER A 195 -23.80 2.66 8.43
N SER A 196 -22.59 3.02 8.88
CA SER A 196 -22.14 4.42 8.81
C SER A 196 -21.57 4.74 7.44
N VAL A 197 -22.16 5.75 6.77
CA VAL A 197 -21.70 6.19 5.44
C VAL A 197 -20.29 6.77 5.52
N THR A 198 -19.96 7.51 6.58
CA THR A 198 -18.64 8.13 6.74
C THR A 198 -17.55 7.11 7.06
N GLU A 199 -17.87 6.08 7.85
CA GLU A 199 -16.96 4.96 8.08
C GLU A 199 -16.79 4.12 6.82
N THR A 200 -17.87 3.93 6.04
CA THR A 200 -17.79 3.22 4.76
C THR A 200 -16.90 3.98 3.78
N PHE A 201 -16.99 5.32 3.72
CA PHE A 201 -16.08 6.15 2.92
C PHE A 201 -14.63 5.94 3.35
N ALA A 202 -14.35 6.04 4.65
CA ALA A 202 -13.01 5.88 5.17
C ALA A 202 -12.44 4.47 4.94
N ASP A 203 -13.28 3.43 5.01
CA ASP A 203 -12.88 2.06 4.69
C ASP A 203 -12.62 1.83 3.21
N VAL A 204 -13.48 2.36 2.35
CA VAL A 204 -13.30 2.31 0.89
C VAL A 204 -11.94 2.89 0.51
N VAL A 205 -11.57 4.04 1.10
CA VAL A 205 -10.26 4.69 0.89
C VAL A 205 -9.12 3.92 1.57
N GLY A 206 -9.29 3.53 2.83
CA GLY A 206 -8.26 2.85 3.62
C GLY A 206 -7.83 1.52 3.01
N TYR A 207 -8.79 0.67 2.62
CA TYR A 207 -8.50 -0.60 1.96
C TYR A 207 -8.05 -0.45 0.51
N TYR A 208 -8.34 0.69 -0.13
CA TYR A 208 -7.85 0.99 -1.48
C TYR A 208 -6.34 1.23 -1.49
N VAL A 209 -5.81 1.88 -0.44
CA VAL A 209 -4.37 2.11 -0.25
C VAL A 209 -3.71 0.90 0.40
N GLY A 210 -4.19 0.49 1.58
CA GLY A 210 -3.68 -0.65 2.35
C GLY A 210 -4.16 -1.98 1.77
N ARG A 211 -3.83 -2.26 0.51
CA ARG A 211 -4.36 -3.42 -0.21
C ARG A 211 -4.00 -4.75 0.46
N CYS A 212 -2.89 -4.83 1.18
CA CYS A 212 -2.45 -6.01 1.92
C CYS A 212 -2.93 -6.07 3.38
N ALA A 213 -3.86 -5.21 3.80
CA ALA A 213 -4.57 -5.42 5.05
C ALA A 213 -5.38 -6.72 4.99
N LEU A 214 -5.44 -7.45 6.11
CA LEU A 214 -6.24 -8.67 6.20
C LEU A 214 -7.72 -8.38 5.91
N GLU A 215 -8.39 -9.39 5.35
CA GLU A 215 -9.83 -9.36 5.03
C GLU A 215 -10.23 -8.20 4.12
N ASN A 216 -9.34 -7.80 3.20
CA ASN A 216 -9.62 -6.69 2.30
C ASN A 216 -10.85 -7.00 1.42
N PRO A 217 -11.96 -6.22 1.51
CA PRO A 217 -13.18 -6.54 0.77
C PRO A 217 -13.01 -6.55 -0.75
N TYR A 218 -12.05 -5.78 -1.29
CA TYR A 218 -11.76 -5.76 -2.73
C TYR A 218 -11.25 -7.09 -3.27
N ASP A 219 -10.70 -7.97 -2.42
CA ASP A 219 -10.15 -9.27 -2.85
C ASP A 219 -11.25 -10.23 -3.31
N THR A 220 -12.51 -9.96 -2.95
CA THR A 220 -13.68 -10.73 -3.41
C THR A 220 -14.10 -10.39 -4.84
N GLY A 221 -13.64 -9.25 -5.39
CA GLY A 221 -14.13 -8.70 -6.66
C GLY A 221 -15.52 -8.08 -6.60
N LYS A 222 -16.26 -8.23 -5.48
CA LYS A 222 -17.64 -7.74 -5.33
C LYS A 222 -17.75 -6.22 -5.40
N PHE A 223 -16.79 -5.51 -4.80
CA PHE A 223 -16.88 -4.06 -4.56
C PHE A 223 -16.20 -3.22 -5.64
N GLY A 224 -16.38 -3.56 -6.91
CA GLY A 224 -15.78 -2.86 -8.06
C GLY A 224 -16.18 -1.38 -8.14
N ALA A 225 -17.45 -1.04 -7.87
CA ALA A 225 -17.91 0.34 -7.95
C ALA A 225 -17.28 1.25 -6.88
N TYR A 226 -17.07 0.74 -5.66
CA TYR A 226 -16.31 1.44 -4.62
C TYR A 226 -14.84 1.61 -5.00
N TYR A 227 -14.24 0.59 -5.62
CA TYR A 227 -12.87 0.66 -6.11
C TYR A 227 -12.71 1.76 -7.17
N ASP A 228 -13.61 1.80 -8.15
CA ASP A 228 -13.61 2.81 -9.21
C ASP A 228 -13.85 4.22 -8.66
N PHE A 229 -14.71 4.35 -7.64
CA PHE A 229 -14.89 5.62 -6.94
C PHE A 229 -13.58 6.07 -6.28
N ALA A 230 -12.94 5.23 -5.48
CA ALA A 230 -11.68 5.58 -4.81
C ALA A 230 -10.59 5.94 -5.84
N LYS A 231 -10.46 5.12 -6.88
CA LYS A 231 -9.53 5.36 -8.00
C LYS A 231 -9.73 6.73 -8.62
N THR A 232 -10.96 7.05 -9.02
CA THR A 232 -11.24 8.22 -9.85
C THR A 232 -11.46 9.50 -9.06
N GLN A 233 -12.20 9.44 -7.95
CA GLN A 233 -12.63 10.60 -7.17
C GLN A 233 -11.67 10.96 -6.05
N VAL A 234 -10.84 10.02 -5.56
CA VAL A 234 -9.94 10.25 -4.43
C VAL A 234 -8.47 10.28 -4.85
N PHE A 235 -8.05 9.37 -5.74
CA PHE A 235 -6.64 9.19 -6.08
C PHE A 235 -6.27 9.53 -7.54
N GLY A 236 -7.16 10.17 -8.29
CA GLY A 236 -6.85 10.71 -9.62
C GLY A 236 -6.39 9.66 -10.65
N GLY A 237 -6.84 8.41 -10.50
CA GLY A 237 -6.50 7.28 -11.36
C GLY A 237 -5.33 6.42 -10.86
N LYS A 238 -4.63 6.82 -9.79
CA LYS A 238 -3.52 6.04 -9.22
C LYS A 238 -4.03 4.76 -8.57
N GLU A 239 -3.47 3.62 -9.01
CA GLU A 239 -3.69 2.30 -8.40
C GLU A 239 -2.58 1.95 -7.41
N PHE A 240 -2.96 1.41 -6.26
CA PHE A 240 -2.05 0.95 -5.19
C PHE A 240 -1.90 -0.58 -5.11
N GLY A 241 -2.62 -1.30 -5.96
CA GLY A 241 -2.54 -2.75 -6.10
C GLY A 241 -3.36 -3.21 -7.29
N PRO A 242 -3.48 -4.53 -7.51
CA PRO A 242 -4.23 -5.08 -8.63
C PRO A 242 -5.72 -4.78 -8.50
N ALA A 243 -6.44 -4.98 -9.60
CA ALA A 243 -7.88 -4.75 -9.67
C ALA A 243 -8.64 -5.67 -8.68
N PRO A 244 -9.90 -5.34 -8.31
CA PRO A 244 -10.69 -6.18 -7.42
C PRO A 244 -10.79 -7.63 -7.91
N GLY A 245 -10.66 -8.59 -6.99
CA GLY A 245 -10.71 -10.03 -7.29
C GLY A 245 -9.45 -10.63 -7.92
N GLN A 246 -8.42 -9.81 -8.19
CA GLN A 246 -7.13 -10.32 -8.68
C GLN A 246 -6.20 -10.66 -7.52
N GLU A 247 -5.35 -11.66 -7.76
CA GLU A 247 -4.34 -12.10 -6.80
C GLU A 247 -3.37 -10.96 -6.47
N ILE A 248 -3.13 -10.76 -5.17
CA ILE A 248 -2.28 -9.72 -4.63
C ILE A 248 -1.02 -10.35 -4.04
N ASN A 249 0.14 -9.90 -4.49
CA ASN A 249 1.41 -10.30 -3.89
C ASN A 249 1.72 -9.36 -2.71
N CYS A 250 1.37 -9.80 -1.50
CA CYS A 250 1.70 -9.13 -0.24
C CYS A 250 3.01 -9.62 0.37
N THR A 251 3.71 -10.55 -0.29
CA THR A 251 5.04 -11.01 0.07
C THR A 251 6.06 -9.97 -0.38
N VAL A 252 6.46 -9.10 0.55
CA VAL A 252 7.75 -8.43 0.44
C VAL A 252 8.78 -9.36 1.09
N PRO A 253 9.85 -9.81 0.40
CA PRO A 253 10.89 -10.57 1.06
C PRO A 253 11.62 -9.68 2.07
N SER A 254 11.98 -10.22 3.24
CA SER A 254 13.03 -9.61 4.04
C SER A 254 14.32 -9.56 3.20
N ALA A 255 15.22 -8.61 3.47
CA ALA A 255 16.50 -8.52 2.78
C ALA A 255 17.37 -9.80 2.91
N ASP A 256 16.99 -10.70 3.82
CA ASP A 256 17.66 -11.97 4.14
C ASP A 256 16.85 -13.21 3.71
N ALA A 257 15.77 -13.04 2.94
CA ALA A 257 14.91 -14.16 2.54
C ALA A 257 15.63 -15.10 1.56
N GLU A 258 15.84 -16.36 1.97
CA GLU A 258 16.44 -17.39 1.13
C GLU A 258 15.59 -17.67 -0.12
N VAL A 259 16.25 -17.88 -1.26
CA VAL A 259 15.58 -18.12 -2.56
C VAL A 259 14.71 -19.38 -2.48
N PRO A 260 13.41 -19.32 -2.80
CA PRO A 260 12.57 -20.51 -2.87
C PRO A 260 13.14 -21.50 -3.90
N GLN A 261 13.55 -22.68 -3.43
CA GLN A 261 13.84 -23.81 -4.29
C GLN A 261 12.55 -24.21 -5.04
N PRO A 262 12.63 -24.64 -6.32
CA PRO A 262 11.46 -25.07 -7.05
C PRO A 262 10.79 -26.24 -6.32
N GLY A 263 9.54 -26.04 -5.90
CA GLY A 263 8.75 -27.05 -5.22
C GLY A 263 8.45 -28.24 -6.15
N ALA A 264 8.55 -29.45 -5.62
CA ALA A 264 7.98 -30.61 -6.27
C ALA A 264 6.44 -30.47 -6.30
N GLU A 265 5.85 -30.83 -7.45
CA GLU A 265 4.42 -30.84 -7.76
C GLU A 265 3.57 -31.61 -6.71
N PRO A 266 2.27 -31.27 -6.57
CA PRO A 266 1.46 -31.72 -5.44
C PRO A 266 0.93 -33.15 -5.64
N ALA A 267 0.98 -33.96 -4.58
CA ALA A 267 0.23 -35.21 -4.49
C ALA A 267 -1.00 -35.02 -3.58
N ALA A 268 -2.15 -35.40 -4.11
CA ALA A 268 -3.48 -35.16 -3.56
C ALA A 268 -3.85 -35.99 -2.31
N ALA A 269 -4.75 -35.41 -1.51
CA ALA A 269 -5.90 -36.00 -0.79
C ALA A 269 -5.81 -37.43 -0.21
N TRP A 270 -5.30 -37.59 1.02
CA TRP A 270 -5.64 -38.66 2.00
C TRP A 270 -4.79 -38.51 3.28
N LEU A 271 -5.28 -39.04 4.42
CA LEU A 271 -4.86 -38.91 5.83
C LEU A 271 -5.64 -37.82 6.59
N GLU A 272 -6.94 -37.95 6.86
CA GLU A 272 -7.58 -38.94 7.74
C GLU A 272 -6.72 -39.41 8.93
N GLY A 273 -7.20 -39.08 10.13
CA GLY A 273 -7.21 -39.97 11.29
C GLY A 273 -5.85 -40.33 11.88
N LEU A 274 -5.57 -39.79 13.07
CA LEU A 274 -4.95 -40.49 14.21
C LEU A 274 -4.65 -39.45 15.32
N ALA A 275 -5.69 -39.06 16.03
CA ALA A 275 -5.57 -38.58 17.41
C ALA A 275 -6.80 -39.07 18.18
N GLY A 276 -6.85 -40.39 18.34
CA GLY A 276 -7.72 -41.08 19.27
C GLY A 276 -6.94 -42.30 19.75
N GLU A 277 -6.13 -42.09 20.79
CA GLU A 277 -6.12 -42.79 22.09
C GLU A 277 -5.36 -41.90 23.09
#